data_AF-A0A1V4PWB9-F1
#
_entry.id   AF-A0A1V4PWB9-F1
#
_cell.length_a   1.000
_cell.length_b   1.000
_cell.length_c   1.000
_cell.angle_alpha   90.00
_cell.angle_beta   90.00
_cell.angle_gamma   90.00
#
_symmetry.space_group_name_H-M   'P 1'
#
loop_
_entity.id
_entity.type
_entity.pdbx_description
1 polymer ?
#
loop_
_entity_poly.entity_id
_entity_poly.type
_entity_poly.pdbx_seq_one_letter_code
_entity_poly.pdbx_strand_id
1 'polypeptide(L)'
;APVLTVLKDPDGILVPRLQGYGPIDRDYATALADVAKTIHYPESARAAGPLIPQISDRPQAPPADPTGHGGHTVPPPGALTYAPSATLRAEVLANDAWCRFPFCGMPSHLCDLDHWRPFNHTDPEAGGWTVLGDLIPLCRADHQRKHLAEWVPTLYTDRRVEWRSRWSGQVIVTYPR
;
A
#
# COMPACT_ATOMS: atom_id res chain seq x y z
N ALA A 1 -12.76 11.75 16.18
CA ALA A 1 -12.54 10.46 16.85
C ALA A 1 -12.18 9.43 15.80
N PRO A 2 -10.92 8.99 15.70
CA PRO A 2 -10.58 7.85 14.88
C PRO A 2 -11.01 6.59 15.64
N VAL A 3 -11.93 5.81 15.09
CA VAL A 3 -12.38 4.54 15.67
C VAL A 3 -11.91 3.45 14.74
N LEU A 4 -10.73 2.90 15.04
CA LEU A 4 -10.39 1.61 14.47
C LEU A 4 -11.51 0.64 14.87
N THR A 5 -12.06 -0.05 13.88
CA THR A 5 -13.14 -1.01 14.06
C THR A 5 -12.58 -2.39 13.77
N VAL A 6 -12.79 -3.32 14.69
CA VAL A 6 -12.45 -4.72 14.44
C VAL A 6 -13.51 -5.30 13.52
N LEU A 7 -13.13 -5.60 12.28
CA LEU A 7 -13.92 -6.42 11.40
C LEU A 7 -13.62 -7.89 11.69
N LYS A 8 -14.66 -8.63 12.07
CA LYS A 8 -14.63 -10.08 12.14
C LYS A 8 -15.34 -10.62 10.91
N ASP A 9 -14.69 -11.52 10.20
CA ASP A 9 -15.35 -12.28 9.16
C ASP A 9 -16.35 -13.24 9.82
N PRO A 10 -17.66 -13.15 9.51
CA PRO A 10 -18.66 -14.04 10.07
C PRO A 10 -18.39 -15.51 9.73
N ASP A 11 -17.74 -15.79 8.60
CA ASP A 11 -17.45 -17.15 8.14
C ASP A 11 -16.12 -17.69 8.72
N GLY A 12 -15.34 -16.83 9.39
CA GLY A 12 -14.08 -17.18 10.02
C GLY A 12 -12.96 -17.56 9.04
N ILE A 13 -13.16 -17.33 7.74
CA ILE A 13 -12.20 -17.65 6.67
C ILE A 13 -11.09 -16.60 6.63
N LEU A 14 -11.46 -15.33 6.78
CA LEU A 14 -10.54 -14.21 6.85
C LEU A 14 -10.15 -13.91 8.30
N VAL A 15 -8.89 -13.52 8.47
CA VAL A 15 -8.38 -13.08 9.77
C VAL A 15 -9.09 -11.79 10.22
N PRO A 16 -9.49 -11.68 11.50
CA PRO A 16 -10.00 -10.43 12.04
C PRO A 16 -9.02 -9.29 11.77
N ARG A 17 -9.54 -8.15 11.31
CA ARG A 17 -8.71 -7.02 10.86
C ARG A 17 -9.21 -5.71 11.41
N LEU A 18 -8.29 -4.79 11.68
CA LEU A 18 -8.63 -3.41 11.99
C LEU A 18 -8.92 -2.63 10.71
N GLN A 19 -10.02 -1.89 10.71
CA GLN A 19 -10.37 -0.92 9.67
C GLN A 19 -10.55 0.46 10.30
N GLY A 20 -9.96 1.47 9.67
CA GLY A 20 -9.97 2.85 10.17
C GLY A 20 -8.55 3.41 10.26
N TYR A 21 -8.42 4.55 10.93
CA TYR A 21 -7.14 5.21 11.19
C TYR A 21 -7.11 5.69 12.64
N GLY A 22 -5.94 6.10 13.11
CA GLY A 22 -5.71 6.70 14.43
C GLY A 22 -4.96 5.83 15.43
N PRO A 23 -4.62 6.40 16.61
CA PRO A 23 -3.79 5.74 17.59
C PRO A 23 -4.51 4.56 18.22
N ILE A 24 -3.77 3.46 18.42
CA ILE A 24 -4.16 2.39 19.32
C ILE A 24 -3.61 2.77 20.69
N ASP A 25 -4.47 3.30 21.57
CA ASP A 25 -4.08 3.57 22.96
C ASP A 25 -3.97 2.27 23.76
N ARG A 26 -3.50 2.36 25.02
CA ARG A 26 -3.27 1.21 25.88
C ARG A 26 -4.54 0.40 26.15
N ASP A 27 -5.65 1.08 26.41
CA ASP A 27 -6.91 0.45 26.80
C ASP A 27 -7.49 -0.27 25.58
N TYR A 28 -7.42 0.38 24.42
CA TYR A 28 -7.82 -0.20 23.15
C TYR A 28 -6.92 -1.36 22.75
N ALA A 29 -5.59 -1.26 22.91
CA ALA A 29 -4.66 -2.37 22.69
C ALA A 29 -4.99 -3.59 23.56
N THR A 30 -5.39 -3.37 24.82
CA THR A 30 -5.79 -4.44 25.74
C THR A 30 -7.05 -5.13 25.25
N ALA A 31 -8.07 -4.38 24.81
CA ALA A 31 -9.28 -4.94 24.22
C ALA A 31 -9.02 -5.71 22.90
N LEU A 32 -8.05 -5.25 22.10
CA LEU A 32 -7.64 -5.94 20.88
C LEU A 32 -6.92 -7.27 21.14
N ALA A 33 -6.18 -7.37 22.24
CA ALA A 33 -5.43 -8.58 22.59
C ALA A 33 -6.35 -9.80 22.77
N ASP A 34 -7.55 -9.61 23.33
CA ASP A 34 -8.54 -10.67 23.53
C ASP A 34 -9.07 -11.29 22.23
N VAL A 35 -8.98 -10.55 21.12
CA VAL A 35 -9.46 -10.98 19.79
C VAL A 35 -8.34 -11.17 18.78
N ALA A 36 -7.10 -10.87 19.17
CA ALA A 36 -5.93 -11.04 18.33
C ALA A 36 -5.61 -12.54 18.15
N LYS A 37 -5.22 -12.90 16.93
CA LYS A 37 -4.73 -14.25 16.62
C LYS A 37 -3.35 -14.14 16.00
N THR A 38 -2.41 -14.96 16.48
CA THR A 38 -1.10 -15.10 15.85
C THR A 38 -1.28 -15.77 14.48
N ILE A 39 -0.93 -15.05 13.42
CA ILE A 39 -0.90 -15.61 12.07
C ILE A 39 0.50 -16.17 11.83
N HIS A 40 0.61 -17.49 11.81
CA HIS A 40 1.82 -18.15 11.36
C HIS A 40 1.82 -18.17 9.83
N TYR A 41 2.58 -17.26 9.22
CA TYR A 41 2.80 -17.30 7.78
C TYR A 41 3.67 -18.51 7.44
N PRO A 42 3.19 -19.47 6.62
CA PRO A 42 4.00 -20.59 6.23
C PRO A 42 5.17 -20.09 5.38
N GLU A 43 6.35 -20.65 5.60
CA GLU A 43 7.58 -20.22 4.93
C GLU A 43 7.48 -20.37 3.40
N SER A 44 6.60 -21.26 2.92
CA SER A 44 6.24 -21.46 1.51
C SER A 44 5.45 -20.30 0.89
N ALA A 45 4.75 -19.47 1.68
CA ALA A 45 4.09 -18.26 1.17
C ALA A 45 5.11 -17.16 0.78
N ARG A 46 6.41 -17.36 1.06
CA ARG A 46 7.50 -16.51 0.54
C ARG A 46 7.90 -16.87 -0.90
N ALA A 47 7.36 -17.94 -1.48
CA ALA A 47 7.73 -18.39 -2.82
C ALA A 47 6.94 -17.64 -3.92
N ALA A 48 7.61 -16.65 -4.50
CA ALA A 48 7.61 -16.31 -5.92
C ALA A 48 6.26 -16.39 -6.68
N GLY A 49 5.49 -15.29 -6.67
CA GLY A 49 4.78 -14.88 -7.90
C GLY A 49 5.77 -14.75 -9.06
N PRO A 50 5.32 -14.96 -10.31
CA PRO A 50 6.20 -15.15 -11.45
C PRO A 50 7.19 -14.00 -11.58
N LEU A 51 8.48 -14.36 -11.62
CA LEU A 51 9.57 -13.49 -12.02
C LEU A 51 9.28 -13.07 -13.46
N ILE A 52 8.87 -11.82 -13.64
CA ILE A 52 9.07 -11.13 -14.91
C ILE A 52 10.07 -10.01 -14.61
N PRO A 53 11.38 -10.28 -14.61
CA PRO A 53 12.36 -9.23 -14.73
C PRO A 53 12.24 -8.72 -16.16
N GLN A 54 11.46 -7.65 -16.37
CA GLN A 54 11.58 -6.86 -17.58
C GLN A 54 12.93 -6.12 -17.46
N ILE A 55 13.99 -6.74 -17.96
CA ILE A 55 15.23 -6.04 -18.30
C ILE A 55 14.85 -5.13 -19.47
N SER A 56 14.52 -3.89 -19.14
CA SER A 56 14.18 -2.87 -20.12
C SER A 56 15.40 -1.96 -20.25
N ASP A 57 16.00 -1.91 -21.43
CA ASP A 57 17.08 -0.96 -21.79
C ASP A 57 16.59 0.51 -21.85
N ARG A 58 15.37 0.79 -21.35
CA ARG A 58 14.87 2.16 -21.21
C ARG A 58 15.72 2.93 -20.19
N PRO A 59 16.00 4.21 -20.45
CA PRO A 59 16.55 5.11 -19.44
C PRO A 59 15.70 5.00 -18.17
N GLN A 60 16.36 4.90 -17.00
CA GLN A 60 15.67 4.88 -15.73
C GLN A 60 14.85 6.17 -15.58
N ALA A 61 13.54 6.03 -15.41
CA ALA A 61 12.68 7.15 -15.08
C ALA A 61 13.16 7.77 -13.76
N PRO A 62 13.06 9.10 -13.57
CA PRO A 62 13.42 9.71 -12.29
C PRO A 62 12.45 9.26 -11.18
N PRO A 63 12.88 9.33 -9.90
CA PRO A 63 11.99 9.15 -8.75
C PRO A 63 10.76 10.05 -8.87
N ALA A 64 9.63 9.56 -8.36
CA ALA A 64 8.41 10.35 -8.27
C ALA A 64 8.64 11.57 -7.36
N ASP A 65 7.85 12.61 -7.58
CA ASP A 65 7.84 13.82 -6.76
C ASP A 65 7.68 13.44 -5.26
N PRO A 66 8.67 13.75 -4.40
CA PRO A 66 8.66 13.32 -3.00
C PRO A 66 7.53 13.94 -2.18
N THR A 67 6.79 14.93 -2.68
CA THR A 67 5.59 15.46 -2.02
C THR A 67 4.43 14.44 -2.01
N GLY A 68 4.40 13.50 -2.97
CA GLY A 68 3.24 12.64 -3.20
C GLY A 68 2.11 13.33 -3.96
N HIS A 69 2.40 14.44 -4.65
CA HIS A 69 1.39 15.21 -5.41
C HIS A 69 1.26 14.74 -6.86
N GLY A 70 2.04 13.74 -7.28
CA GLY A 70 1.95 13.15 -8.62
C GLY A 70 2.30 14.13 -9.75
N GLY A 71 3.09 15.17 -9.47
CA GLY A 71 3.42 16.24 -10.43
C GLY A 71 2.37 17.33 -10.57
N HIS A 72 1.29 17.28 -9.80
CA HIS A 72 0.30 18.36 -9.75
C HIS A 72 0.79 19.50 -8.86
N THR A 73 0.69 20.74 -9.35
CA THR A 73 0.98 21.95 -8.57
C THR A 73 -0.23 22.50 -7.82
N VAL A 74 -1.42 22.02 -8.16
CA VAL A 74 -2.72 22.36 -7.55
C VAL A 74 -3.50 21.06 -7.38
N PRO A 75 -4.16 20.83 -6.24
CA PRO A 75 -4.86 19.58 -5.98
C PRO A 75 -6.00 19.37 -6.99
N PRO A 76 -5.99 18.28 -7.78
CA PRO A 76 -7.14 17.95 -8.62
C PRO A 76 -8.34 17.54 -7.75
N PRO A 77 -9.56 17.50 -8.32
CA PRO A 77 -10.76 17.11 -7.58
C PRO A 77 -10.60 15.76 -6.86
N GLY A 78 -10.84 15.75 -5.55
CA GLY A 78 -10.73 14.56 -4.70
C GLY A 78 -9.32 14.26 -4.17
N ALA A 79 -8.27 14.97 -4.63
CA ALA A 79 -6.89 14.74 -4.20
C ALA A 79 -6.68 14.93 -2.69
N LEU A 80 -7.42 15.87 -2.08
CA LEU A 80 -7.38 16.16 -0.64
C LEU A 80 -8.35 15.31 0.18
N THR A 81 -8.91 14.23 -0.39
CA THR A 81 -9.76 13.27 0.32
C THR A 81 -9.06 11.92 0.36
N TYR A 82 -9.04 11.28 1.53
CA TYR A 82 -8.34 10.01 1.72
C TYR A 82 -8.85 8.89 0.79
N ALA A 83 -10.18 8.77 0.66
CA ALA A 83 -10.79 7.72 -0.16
C ALA A 83 -10.71 8.08 -1.65
N PRO A 84 -10.10 7.23 -2.51
CA PRO A 84 -10.05 7.49 -3.94
C PRO A 84 -11.44 7.42 -4.56
N SER A 85 -11.69 8.27 -5.56
CA SER A 85 -12.93 8.21 -6.35
C SER A 85 -13.03 6.89 -7.12
N ALA A 86 -14.24 6.52 -7.54
CA ALA A 86 -14.43 5.32 -8.35
C ALA A 86 -13.62 5.37 -9.66
N THR A 87 -13.54 6.55 -10.29
CA THR A 87 -12.73 6.78 -11.50
C THR A 87 -11.25 6.57 -11.24
N LEU A 88 -10.70 7.18 -10.18
CA LEU A 88 -9.29 7.01 -9.82
C LEU A 88 -8.98 5.56 -9.44
N ARG A 89 -9.88 4.91 -8.71
CA ARG A 89 -9.75 3.47 -8.41
C ARG A 89 -9.70 2.66 -9.70
N ALA A 90 -10.60 2.89 -10.64
CA ALA A 90 -10.61 2.18 -11.92
C ALA A 90 -9.32 2.42 -12.72
N GLU A 91 -8.81 3.65 -12.74
CA GLU A 91 -7.54 3.99 -13.39
C GLU A 91 -6.34 3.25 -12.76
N VAL A 92 -6.25 3.23 -11.43
CA VAL A 92 -5.21 2.48 -10.73
C VAL A 92 -5.30 0.98 -11.06
N LEU A 93 -6.50 0.38 -11.01
CA LEU A 93 -6.69 -1.04 -11.31
C LEU A 93 -6.40 -1.38 -12.79
N ALA A 94 -6.60 -0.45 -13.71
CA ALA A 94 -6.27 -0.62 -15.13
C ALA A 94 -4.76 -0.57 -15.40
N ASN A 95 -4.00 0.15 -14.57
CA ASN A 95 -2.53 0.17 -14.64
C ASN A 95 -1.89 -1.02 -13.90
N ASP A 96 -2.51 -1.43 -12.80
CA ASP A 96 -1.95 -2.36 -11.83
C ASP A 96 -3.02 -3.43 -11.49
N ALA A 97 -3.04 -4.55 -12.20
CA ALA A 97 -3.98 -5.67 -12.04
C ALA A 97 -3.71 -6.53 -10.79
N TRP A 98 -2.53 -6.40 -10.18
CA TRP A 98 -2.08 -7.19 -9.04
C TRP A 98 -1.43 -6.31 -7.97
N CYS A 99 -1.33 -6.82 -6.74
CA CYS A 99 -0.53 -6.24 -5.68
C CYS A 99 0.90 -5.95 -6.18
N ARG A 100 1.41 -4.78 -5.79
CA ARG A 100 2.71 -4.26 -6.26
C ARG A 100 3.89 -4.64 -5.37
N PHE A 101 3.63 -5.29 -4.24
CA PHE A 101 4.69 -5.89 -3.43
C PHE A 101 5.37 -7.04 -4.19
N PRO A 102 6.69 -7.25 -4.02
CA PRO A 102 7.41 -8.32 -4.68
C PRO A 102 6.72 -9.68 -4.50
N PHE A 103 6.56 -10.40 -5.63
CA PHE A 103 6.03 -11.77 -5.66
C PHE A 103 4.58 -11.96 -5.21
N CYS A 104 3.87 -10.91 -4.82
CA CYS A 104 2.48 -11.03 -4.43
C CYS A 104 1.58 -11.21 -5.66
N GLY A 105 0.70 -12.22 -5.60
CA GLY A 105 -0.30 -12.53 -6.63
C GLY A 105 -1.72 -12.13 -6.25
N MET A 106 -1.91 -11.27 -5.24
CA MET A 106 -3.25 -10.79 -4.87
C MET A 106 -3.81 -9.89 -6.00
N PRO A 107 -5.01 -10.14 -6.53
CA PRO A 107 -5.66 -9.24 -7.49
C PRO A 107 -5.87 -7.85 -6.89
N SER A 108 -5.56 -6.79 -7.64
CA SER A 108 -5.57 -5.41 -7.14
C SER A 108 -6.97 -4.93 -6.74
N HIS A 109 -8.04 -5.50 -7.31
CA HIS A 109 -9.41 -5.17 -6.91
C HIS A 109 -9.74 -5.60 -5.46
N LEU A 110 -8.93 -6.51 -4.88
CA LEU A 110 -8.98 -6.93 -3.47
C LEU A 110 -7.95 -6.19 -2.59
N CYS A 111 -7.12 -5.33 -3.18
CA CYS A 111 -6.10 -4.55 -2.49
C CYS A 111 -6.65 -3.22 -1.95
N ASP A 112 -5.98 -2.72 -0.91
CA ASP A 112 -6.03 -1.32 -0.55
C ASP A 112 -5.29 -0.52 -1.63
N LEU A 113 -5.75 0.70 -1.93
CA LEU A 113 -4.95 1.67 -2.67
C LEU A 113 -4.19 2.49 -1.66
N ASP A 114 -2.93 2.15 -1.47
CA ASP A 114 -2.08 2.69 -0.43
C ASP A 114 -1.27 3.87 -0.96
N HIS A 115 -1.19 4.94 -0.15
CA HIS A 115 -0.41 6.13 -0.49
C HIS A 115 1.08 5.87 -0.27
N TRP A 116 1.90 6.07 -1.31
CA TRP A 116 3.34 5.97 -1.23
C TRP A 116 3.90 7.00 -0.26
N ARG A 117 3.53 8.28 -0.41
CA ARG A 117 3.66 9.29 0.65
C ARG A 117 2.40 9.27 1.52
N PRO A 118 2.50 9.08 2.84
CA PRO A 118 1.31 8.99 3.68
C PRO A 118 0.37 10.19 3.51
N PHE A 119 -0.92 9.91 3.29
CA PHE A 119 -1.96 10.92 3.36
C PHE A 119 -2.04 11.50 4.78
N ASN A 120 -2.14 12.82 4.89
CA ASN A 120 -2.30 13.49 6.18
C ASN A 120 -3.77 13.80 6.42
N HIS A 121 -4.39 13.08 7.37
CA HIS A 121 -5.81 13.24 7.69
C HIS A 121 -6.16 14.56 8.38
N THR A 122 -5.20 15.22 9.04
CA THR A 122 -5.42 16.47 9.75
C THR A 122 -5.21 17.67 8.83
N ASP A 123 -4.21 17.58 7.96
CA ASP A 123 -3.86 18.60 6.98
C ASP A 123 -3.52 17.94 5.64
N PRO A 124 -4.52 17.65 4.79
CA PRO A 124 -4.31 16.94 3.53
C PRO A 124 -3.32 17.61 2.57
N GLU A 125 -3.17 18.94 2.62
CA GLU A 125 -2.22 19.64 1.77
C GLU A 125 -0.76 19.38 2.17
N ALA A 126 -0.51 19.09 3.45
CA ALA A 126 0.81 18.74 3.98
C ALA A 126 1.16 17.24 3.86
N GLY A 127 0.29 16.42 3.28
CA GLY A 127 0.51 14.98 3.06
C GLY A 127 0.69 14.60 1.58
N GLY A 128 0.79 13.29 1.33
CA GLY A 128 0.62 12.75 -0.02
C GLY A 128 -0.83 12.90 -0.47
N TRP A 129 -1.05 13.17 -1.75
CA TRP A 129 -2.37 13.40 -2.31
C TRP A 129 -2.96 12.10 -2.86
N THR A 130 -4.28 11.99 -2.84
CA THR A 130 -4.99 10.86 -3.44
C THR A 130 -5.06 11.04 -4.96
N VAL A 131 -3.93 10.76 -5.62
CA VAL A 131 -3.73 10.86 -7.07
C VAL A 131 -3.04 9.61 -7.59
N LEU A 132 -3.15 9.33 -8.90
CA LEU A 132 -2.54 8.15 -9.50
C LEU A 132 -1.07 8.03 -9.10
N GLY A 133 -0.30 9.10 -9.24
CA GLY A 133 1.14 9.16 -8.95
C GLY A 133 1.56 8.91 -7.50
N ASP A 134 0.63 8.74 -6.56
CA ASP A 134 0.92 8.41 -5.16
C ASP A 134 0.21 7.13 -4.69
N LEU A 135 -0.64 6.50 -5.50
CA LEU A 135 -1.36 5.29 -5.13
C LEU A 135 -0.71 4.01 -5.68
N ILE A 136 -0.52 3.04 -4.78
CA ILE A 136 0.03 1.71 -5.06
C ILE A 136 -0.97 0.64 -4.54
N PRO A 137 -1.46 -0.28 -5.38
CA PRO A 137 -2.25 -1.42 -4.89
C PRO A 137 -1.40 -2.33 -4.01
N LEU A 138 -1.79 -2.46 -2.73
CA LEU A 138 -1.18 -3.38 -1.79
C LEU A 138 -2.24 -4.22 -1.08
N CYS A 139 -2.02 -5.54 -1.04
CA CYS A 139 -2.85 -6.37 -0.17
C CYS A 139 -2.61 -6.00 1.30
N ARG A 140 -3.55 -6.31 2.19
CA ARG A 140 -3.44 -5.93 3.61
C ARG A 140 -2.12 -6.35 4.25
N ALA A 141 -1.65 -7.57 3.97
CA ALA A 141 -0.40 -8.07 4.55
C ALA A 141 0.83 -7.27 4.05
N ASP A 142 0.85 -6.88 2.78
CA ASP A 142 1.97 -6.12 2.21
C ASP A 142 1.91 -4.64 2.55
N HIS A 143 0.71 -4.08 2.63
CA HIS A 143 0.46 -2.74 3.14
C HIS A 143 1.02 -2.62 4.58
N GLN A 144 0.79 -3.63 5.43
CA GLN A 144 1.37 -3.65 6.78
C GLN A 144 2.90 -3.76 6.78
N ARG A 145 3.52 -4.54 5.89
CA ARG A 145 5.00 -4.60 5.78
C ARG A 145 5.61 -3.25 5.44
N LYS A 146 4.96 -2.48 4.55
CA LYS A 146 5.32 -1.09 4.27
C LYS A 146 5.13 -0.20 5.49
N HIS A 147 3.97 -0.28 6.15
CA HIS A 147 3.65 0.52 7.32
C HIS A 147 4.66 0.33 8.46
N LEU A 148 5.07 -0.93 8.70
CA LEU A 148 6.10 -1.29 9.67
C LEU A 148 7.52 -0.92 9.23
N ALA A 149 7.69 -0.33 8.05
CA ALA A 149 8.96 0.02 7.42
C ALA A 149 9.93 -1.16 7.26
N GLU A 150 9.44 -2.40 7.18
CA GLU A 150 10.26 -3.58 6.89
C GLU A 150 10.78 -3.57 5.45
N TRP A 151 9.93 -3.06 4.57
CA TRP A 151 10.21 -2.81 3.17
C TRP A 151 9.90 -1.35 2.85
N VAL A 152 10.90 -0.62 2.39
CA VAL A 152 10.79 0.80 2.06
C VAL A 152 10.65 0.95 0.55
N PRO A 153 9.49 1.47 0.07
CA PRO A 153 9.28 1.70 -1.35
C PRO A 153 9.86 3.04 -1.81
N THR A 154 10.49 3.05 -2.99
CA THR A 154 10.73 4.24 -3.80
C THR A 154 9.90 4.13 -5.07
N LEU A 155 8.94 5.03 -5.24
CA LEU A 155 8.12 5.13 -6.45
C LEU A 155 8.84 6.01 -7.49
N TYR A 156 8.72 5.65 -8.76
CA TYR A 156 9.27 6.38 -9.89
C TYR A 156 8.17 6.91 -10.81
N THR A 157 8.50 7.88 -11.65
CA THR A 157 7.55 8.53 -12.58
C THR A 157 6.94 7.59 -13.62
N ASP A 158 7.59 6.46 -13.93
CA ASP A 158 7.06 5.37 -14.76
C ASP A 158 6.23 4.34 -13.97
N ARG A 159 5.92 4.64 -12.70
CA ARG A 159 5.19 3.78 -11.74
C ARG A 159 5.88 2.46 -11.38
N ARG A 160 7.16 2.26 -11.72
CA ARG A 160 7.92 1.18 -11.10
C ARG A 160 8.14 1.49 -9.62
N VAL A 161 8.20 0.46 -8.80
CA VAL A 161 8.47 0.57 -7.37
C VAL A 161 9.72 -0.22 -7.04
N GLU A 162 10.73 0.46 -6.49
CA GLU A 162 11.87 -0.20 -5.87
C GLU A 162 11.56 -0.48 -4.41
N TRP A 163 11.57 -1.75 -4.02
CA TRP A 163 11.35 -2.19 -2.65
C TRP A 163 12.68 -2.56 -2.03
N ARG A 164 13.05 -1.87 -0.95
CA ARG A 164 14.28 -2.14 -0.20
C ARG A 164 13.95 -2.76 1.15
N SER A 165 14.47 -3.95 1.41
CA SER A 165 14.38 -4.59 2.72
C SER A 165 15.30 -3.86 3.70
N ARG A 166 14.78 -3.39 4.83
CA ARG A 166 15.61 -2.78 5.89
C ARG A 166 16.54 -3.79 6.56
N TRP A 167 16.19 -5.07 6.52
CA TRP A 167 16.89 -6.13 7.26
C TRP A 167 18.03 -6.73 6.48
N SER A 168 17.81 -7.01 5.19
CA SER A 168 18.80 -7.68 4.33
C SER A 168 19.51 -6.74 3.37
N GLY A 169 19.01 -5.50 3.18
CA GLY A 169 19.47 -4.60 2.13
C GLY A 169 19.05 -5.03 0.72
N GLN A 170 18.33 -6.14 0.57
CA GLN A 170 17.84 -6.63 -0.72
C GLN A 170 16.97 -5.57 -1.40
N VAL A 171 17.17 -5.42 -2.71
CA VAL A 171 16.40 -4.53 -3.57
C VAL A 171 15.65 -5.37 -4.61
N ILE A 172 14.35 -5.15 -4.72
CA ILE A 172 13.50 -5.79 -5.75
C ILE A 172 12.65 -4.72 -6.40
N VAL A 173 12.61 -4.71 -7.73
CA VAL A 173 11.82 -3.75 -8.51
C VAL A 173 10.57 -4.44 -9.03
N THR A 174 9.42 -3.79 -8.91
CA THR A 174 8.16 -4.24 -9.49
C THR A 174 7.63 -3.20 -10.48
N TYR A 175 6.97 -3.64 -11.55
CA TYR A 175 6.40 -2.77 -12.61
C TYR A 175 4.88 -2.91 -12.70
N PRO A 176 4.14 -1.89 -13.15
CA PRO A 176 2.71 -2.04 -13.44
C PRO A 176 2.47 -3.28 -14.32
N ARG A 177 1.41 -4.04 -14.02
CA ARG A 177 1.14 -5.38 -14.56
C ARG A 177 -0.34 -5.56 -14.82
#